data_AF-A0AAU8M005-F1
#
_entry.id   AF-A0AAU8M005-F1
#
_cell.length_a   1.000
_cell.length_b   1.000
_cell.length_c   1.000
_cell.angle_alpha   90.00
_cell.angle_beta   90.00
_cell.angle_gamma   90.00
#
_symmetry.space_group_name_H-M   'P 1'
#
loop_
_entity.id
_entity.type
_entity.pdbx_description
1 polymer ?
#
loop_
_entity_poly.entity_id
_entity_poly.type
_entity_poly.pdbx_seq_one_letter_code
_entity_poly.pdbx_strand_id
1 'polypeptide(L)'
;MLIVTHFAIPFYSYYLTDLFLKKYKDKKELFLYSCVVGLAGLTPDIFRAHLTLQSRYNAFSHTVFAPMIALFVTMLAVFFVGMPKRFLFWIPFGVTTHLLLDAISGGIRLFPGGKIGMLHIPVDTCTKNYS
;
A
#
# COMPACT_ATOMS: atom_id res chain seq x y z
N MET A 1 4.43 9.34 7.00
CA MET A 1 3.67 8.72 8.11
C MET A 1 2.76 7.56 7.70
N LEU A 2 2.67 7.16 6.42
CA LEU A 2 1.83 6.01 6.00
C LEU A 2 2.61 4.78 5.51
N ILE A 3 3.93 4.86 5.30
CA ILE A 3 4.79 3.74 4.85
C ILE A 3 4.61 2.49 5.74
N VAL A 4 4.65 2.67 7.06
CA VAL A 4 4.51 1.55 8.01
C VAL A 4 3.13 0.92 7.90
N THR A 5 2.06 1.71 7.77
CA THR A 5 0.69 1.19 7.63
C THR A 5 0.45 0.55 6.26
N HIS A 6 1.02 1.11 5.18
CA HIS A 6 0.97 0.56 3.82
C HIS A 6 1.66 -0.78 3.69
N PHE A 7 2.65 -1.05 4.55
CA PHE A 7 3.27 -2.36 4.67
C PHE A 7 2.50 -3.27 5.64
N ALA A 8 2.23 -2.79 6.85
CA ALA A 8 1.75 -3.60 7.96
C ALA A 8 0.35 -4.17 7.72
N ILE A 9 -0.59 -3.37 7.19
CA ILE A 9 -1.96 -3.85 6.94
C ILE A 9 -1.95 -5.05 5.97
N PRO A 10 -1.41 -4.95 4.74
CA PRO A 10 -1.36 -6.09 3.84
C PRO A 10 -0.59 -7.28 4.41
N PHE A 11 0.54 -7.04 5.07
CA PHE A 11 1.34 -8.08 5.71
C PHE A 11 0.51 -8.88 6.73
N TYR A 12 -0.09 -8.19 7.70
CA TYR A 12 -0.83 -8.83 8.78
C TYR A 12 -2.15 -9.42 8.28
N SER A 13 -2.83 -8.81 7.29
CA SER A 13 -4.02 -9.39 6.68
C SER A 13 -3.74 -10.77 6.09
N TYR A 14 -2.64 -10.92 5.33
CA TYR A 14 -2.23 -12.21 4.79
C TYR A 14 -1.83 -13.19 5.90
N TYR A 15 -0.94 -12.74 6.80
CA TYR A 15 -0.39 -13.57 7.87
C TYR A 15 -1.46 -14.12 8.80
N LEU A 16 -2.40 -13.26 9.24
CA LEU A 16 -3.49 -13.67 10.12
C LEU A 16 -4.51 -14.56 9.41
N THR A 17 -4.87 -14.26 8.16
CA THR A 17 -5.83 -15.08 7.40
C THR A 17 -5.33 -16.51 7.29
N ASP A 18 -4.04 -16.71 7.03
CA ASP A 18 -3.51 -18.06 6.97
C ASP A 18 -3.42 -18.74 8.34
N LEU A 19 -3.05 -18.01 9.40
CA LEU A 19 -3.07 -18.54 10.76
C LEU A 19 -4.46 -19.07 11.16
N PHE A 20 -5.53 -18.35 10.79
CA PHE A 20 -6.90 -18.80 11.02
C PHE A 20 -7.28 -20.01 10.16
N LEU A 21 -6.82 -20.05 8.90
CA LEU A 21 -7.09 -21.15 7.99
C LEU A 21 -6.20 -22.39 8.24
N LYS A 22 -5.16 -22.28 9.08
CA LYS A 22 -4.15 -23.31 9.38
C LYS A 22 -3.59 -23.97 8.11
N LYS A 23 -3.43 -23.19 7.04
CA LYS A 23 -3.16 -23.72 5.69
C LYS A 23 -1.68 -23.89 5.39
N TYR A 24 -0.79 -23.08 5.95
CA TYR A 24 0.66 -23.34 5.88
C TYR A 24 1.16 -24.20 7.03
N LYS A 25 1.90 -25.26 6.67
CA LYS A 25 2.71 -26.04 7.63
C LYS A 25 4.09 -25.42 7.86
N ASP A 26 4.61 -24.66 6.89
CA ASP A 26 5.90 -23.99 7.00
C ASP A 26 5.72 -22.50 7.36
N LYS A 27 6.24 -22.13 8.54
CA LYS A 27 6.21 -20.75 9.03
C LYS A 27 7.14 -19.81 8.25
N LYS A 28 8.20 -20.33 7.62
CA LYS A 28 9.15 -19.53 6.84
C LYS A 28 8.52 -19.06 5.53
N GLU A 29 7.84 -19.96 4.82
CA GLU A 29 7.08 -19.61 3.60
C GLU A 29 5.97 -18.61 3.91
N LEU A 30 5.22 -18.83 4.99
CA LEU A 30 4.18 -17.91 5.44
C LEU A 30 4.75 -16.50 5.66
N PHE A 31 5.87 -16.38 6.38
CA PHE A 31 6.51 -15.10 6.62
C PHE A 31 6.98 -14.43 5.31
N LEU A 32 7.64 -15.19 4.43
CA LEU A 32 8.12 -14.68 3.15
C LEU A 32 6.98 -14.15 2.28
N TYR A 33 5.88 -14.90 2.17
CA TYR A 33 4.71 -14.50 1.41
C TYR A 33 3.99 -13.29 2.01
N SER A 34 3.94 -13.21 3.34
CA SER A 34 3.44 -12.02 4.05
C SER A 34 4.30 -10.80 3.72
N CYS A 35 5.63 -10.95 3.68
CA CYS A 35 6.54 -9.89 3.26
C CYS A 35 6.29 -9.45 1.81
N VAL A 36 6.06 -10.38 0.88
CA VAL A 36 5.74 -10.03 -0.52
C VAL A 36 4.46 -9.21 -0.60
N VAL A 37 3.41 -9.61 0.13
CA VAL A 37 2.13 -8.88 0.15
C VAL A 37 2.28 -7.50 0.81
N GLY A 38 3.02 -7.43 1.92
CA GLY A 38 3.34 -6.15 2.58
C GLY A 38 4.14 -5.21 1.67
N LEU A 39 5.16 -5.74 0.99
CA LEU A 39 5.95 -4.98 0.02
C LEU A 39 5.12 -4.53 -1.18
N ALA A 40 4.15 -5.34 -1.64
CA ALA A 40 3.22 -4.92 -2.68
C ALA A 40 2.45 -3.66 -2.29
N GLY A 41 1.93 -3.59 -1.07
CA GLY A 41 1.26 -2.40 -0.53
C GLY A 41 2.21 -1.21 -0.35
N LEU A 42 3.49 -1.45 -0.09
CA LEU A 42 4.50 -0.41 0.04
C LEU A 42 5.07 0.07 -1.31
N THR A 43 4.94 -0.72 -2.36
CA THR A 43 5.61 -0.48 -3.65
C THR A 43 5.29 0.89 -4.26
N PRO A 44 4.05 1.41 -4.22
CA PRO A 44 3.77 2.76 -4.72
C PRO A 44 4.57 3.88 -4.02
N ASP A 45 4.84 3.73 -2.72
CA ASP A 45 5.67 4.68 -1.96
C ASP A 45 7.16 4.58 -2.32
N ILE A 46 7.64 3.41 -2.76
CA ILE A 46 9.04 3.24 -3.20
C ILE A 46 9.27 3.94 -4.54
N PHE A 47 8.36 3.76 -5.50
CA PHE A 47 8.50 4.34 -6.84
C PHE A 47 8.24 5.85 -6.87
N ARG A 48 7.48 6.38 -5.90
CA ARG A 48 7.32 7.81 -5.67
C ARG A 48 7.22 8.06 -4.17
N ALA A 49 8.35 8.32 -3.53
CA ALA A 49 8.36 8.69 -2.13
C ALA A 49 7.60 10.00 -1.95
N HIS A 50 6.36 9.91 -1.44
CA HIS A 50 5.52 11.07 -1.17
C HIS A 50 6.00 11.78 0.11
N LEU A 51 7.19 12.36 0.05
CA LEU A 51 7.82 13.10 1.13
C LEU A 51 7.05 14.39 1.44
N THR A 52 6.30 14.93 0.47
CA THR A 52 5.50 16.15 0.64
C THR A 52 4.00 15.89 0.43
N LEU A 53 3.14 16.64 1.14
CA LEU A 53 1.68 16.52 1.03
C LEU A 53 1.17 16.81 -0.40
N GLN A 54 1.79 17.79 -1.08
CA GLN A 54 1.51 18.13 -2.47
C GLN A 54 1.73 16.94 -3.43
N SER A 55 2.77 16.15 -3.18
CA SER A 55 3.10 15.00 -4.02
C SER A 55 2.06 13.88 -3.94
N ARG A 56 1.38 13.72 -2.78
CA ARG A 56 0.28 12.75 -2.61
C ARG A 56 -0.94 13.09 -3.46
N TYR A 57 -1.33 14.36 -3.45
CA TYR A 57 -2.49 14.83 -4.23
C TYR A 57 -2.29 14.76 -5.74
N ASN A 58 -1.05 14.88 -6.21
CA ASN A 58 -0.69 14.84 -7.64
C ASN A 58 -0.18 13.47 -8.09
N ALA A 59 -0.26 12.45 -7.23
CA ALA A 59 0.44 11.22 -7.52
C ALA A 59 -0.28 10.38 -8.57
N PHE A 60 0.29 10.42 -9.77
CA PHE A 60 0.05 9.52 -10.89
C PHE A 60 0.17 8.02 -10.50
N SER A 61 0.82 7.72 -9.37
CA SER A 61 0.88 6.40 -8.72
C SER A 61 -0.49 5.91 -8.21
N HIS A 62 -1.43 6.81 -7.92
CA HIS A 62 -2.78 6.48 -7.46
C HIS A 62 -3.81 6.22 -8.58
N THR A 63 -3.37 6.25 -9.86
CA THR A 63 -4.23 6.01 -11.02
C THR A 63 -3.80 4.75 -11.78
N VAL A 64 -3.26 4.90 -13.00
CA VAL A 64 -2.91 3.79 -13.91
C VAL A 64 -1.70 3.00 -13.44
N PHE A 65 -0.82 3.59 -12.61
CA PHE A 65 0.38 2.92 -12.13
C PHE A 65 0.13 1.90 -11.02
N ALA A 66 -0.89 2.09 -10.18
CA ALA A 66 -1.23 1.13 -9.14
C ALA A 66 -1.50 -0.30 -9.69
N PRO A 67 -2.35 -0.50 -10.72
CA PRO A 67 -2.53 -1.83 -11.30
C PRO A 67 -1.27 -2.34 -12.02
N MET A 68 -0.45 -1.47 -12.63
CA MET A 68 0.84 -1.89 -13.21
C MET A 68 1.83 -2.39 -12.15
N ILE A 69 1.89 -1.71 -11.00
CA ILE A 69 2.68 -2.11 -9.83
C ILE A 69 2.20 -3.47 -9.32
N ALA A 70 0.89 -3.66 -9.16
CA ALA A 70 0.32 -4.93 -8.74
C ALA A 70 0.69 -6.07 -9.71
N LEU A 71 0.60 -5.82 -11.03
CA LEU A 71 0.98 -6.79 -12.06
C LEU A 71 2.47 -7.13 -11.99
N PHE A 72 3.34 -6.12 -11.86
CA PHE A 72 4.78 -6.30 -11.75
C PHE A 72 5.17 -7.14 -10.52
N VAL A 73 4.63 -6.80 -9.34
CA VAL A 73 4.89 -7.56 -8.10
C VAL A 73 4.33 -8.98 -8.22
N THR A 74 3.20 -9.17 -8.89
CA THR A 74 2.63 -10.51 -9.17
C THR A 74 3.56 -11.34 -10.06
N MET A 75 4.11 -10.76 -11.13
CA MET A 75 5.09 -11.45 -11.97
C MET A 75 6.31 -11.88 -11.15
N LEU A 76 6.86 -10.97 -10.33
CA LEU A 76 8.01 -11.31 -9.48
C LEU A 76 7.68 -12.42 -8.48
N ALA A 77 6.49 -12.38 -7.86
CA ALA A 77 6.06 -13.41 -6.91
C ALA A 77 5.90 -14.80 -7.55
N VAL A 78 5.43 -14.85 -8.80
CA VAL A 78 5.30 -16.10 -9.56
C VAL A 78 6.66 -16.65 -9.98
N PHE A 79 7.51 -15.81 -10.59
CA PHE A 79 8.75 -16.28 -11.23
C PHE A 79 9.90 -16.50 -10.24
N PHE A 80 9.98 -15.73 -9.16
CA PHE A 80 11.14 -15.76 -8.26
C PHE A 80 10.82 -16.30 -6.86
N VAL A 81 9.58 -16.18 -6.40
CA VAL A 81 9.18 -16.57 -5.03
C VAL A 81 8.39 -17.89 -5.01
N GLY A 82 7.91 -18.36 -6.17
CA GLY A 82 7.13 -19.59 -6.27
C GLY A 82 5.81 -19.52 -5.50
N MET A 83 5.24 -18.33 -5.33
CA MET A 83 4.04 -18.13 -4.53
C MET A 83 2.86 -18.91 -5.14
N PRO A 84 2.08 -19.67 -4.36
CA PRO A 84 0.98 -20.46 -4.91
C PRO A 84 -0.09 -19.56 -5.54
N LYS A 85 -0.61 -19.95 -6.72
CA LYS A 85 -1.58 -19.16 -7.50
C LYS A 85 -2.77 -18.65 -6.69
N ARG A 86 -3.27 -19.47 -5.75
CA ARG A 86 -4.38 -19.13 -4.85
C ARG A 86 -4.11 -17.93 -3.94
N PHE A 87 -2.86 -17.51 -3.80
CA PHE A 87 -2.45 -16.39 -2.95
C PHE A 87 -2.04 -15.15 -3.74
N LEU A 88 -1.94 -15.24 -5.06
CA LEU A 88 -1.59 -14.09 -5.90
C LEU A 88 -2.62 -12.97 -5.82
N PHE A 89 -3.89 -13.28 -5.47
CA PHE A 89 -4.93 -12.26 -5.27
C PHE A 89 -4.61 -11.30 -4.10
N TRP A 90 -3.75 -11.69 -3.18
CA TRP A 90 -3.37 -10.82 -2.06
C TRP A 90 -2.46 -9.66 -2.48
N ILE A 91 -1.79 -9.77 -3.61
CA ILE A 91 -0.94 -8.71 -4.17
C ILE A 91 -1.79 -7.50 -4.62
N PRO A 92 -2.81 -7.65 -5.50
CA PRO A 92 -3.70 -6.54 -5.81
C PRO A 92 -4.52 -6.09 -4.60
N PHE A 93 -4.83 -6.97 -3.65
CA PHE A 93 -5.42 -6.56 -2.36
C PHE A 93 -4.49 -5.59 -1.61
N GLY A 94 -3.19 -5.90 -1.49
CA GLY A 94 -2.23 -5.03 -0.80
C GLY A 94 -2.10 -3.65 -1.45
N VAL A 95 -2.05 -3.58 -2.78
CA VAL A 95 -2.06 -2.31 -3.50
C VAL A 95 -3.39 -1.56 -3.30
N THR A 96 -4.51 -2.27 -3.26
CA THR A 96 -5.82 -1.66 -2.99
C THR A 96 -5.89 -1.09 -1.57
N THR A 97 -5.36 -1.81 -0.57
CA THR A 97 -5.30 -1.29 0.81
C THR A 97 -4.43 -0.06 0.93
N HIS A 98 -3.35 0.06 0.15
CA HIS A 98 -2.56 1.28 0.05
C HIS A 98 -3.41 2.45 -0.45
N LEU A 99 -4.11 2.28 -1.59
CA LEU A 99 -5.00 3.32 -2.13
C LEU A 99 -6.12 3.70 -1.16
N LEU A 100 -6.69 2.73 -0.45
CA LEU A 100 -7.74 2.99 0.53
C LEU A 100 -7.21 3.78 1.73
N LEU A 101 -6.02 3.46 2.23
CA LEU A 101 -5.39 4.18 3.33
C LEU A 101 -5.04 5.60 2.94
N ASP A 102 -4.53 5.81 1.73
CA ASP A 102 -4.29 7.15 1.20
C ASP A 102 -5.61 7.90 0.95
N ALA A 103 -6.69 7.22 0.56
CA ALA A 103 -8.00 7.85 0.47
C ALA A 103 -8.54 8.27 1.85
N ILE A 104 -8.47 7.40 2.87
CA ILE A 104 -8.98 7.70 4.22
C ILE A 104 -8.17 8.83 4.89
N SER A 105 -6.85 8.82 4.70
CA SER A 105 -5.96 9.84 5.26
C SER A 105 -6.02 11.18 4.52
N GLY A 106 -6.81 11.29 3.45
CA GLY A 106 -6.94 12.51 2.67
C GLY A 106 -5.78 12.75 1.71
N GLY A 107 -5.00 11.72 1.38
CA GLY A 107 -3.92 11.75 0.38
C GLY A 107 -4.40 11.66 -1.07
N ILE A 108 -5.58 11.08 -1.34
CA ILE A 108 -6.15 10.95 -2.70
C ILE A 108 -7.36 11.87 -2.88
N ARG A 109 -7.36 12.63 -3.98
CA ARG A 109 -8.51 13.42 -4.41
C ARG A 109 -9.37 12.61 -5.38
N LEU A 110 -10.36 11.89 -4.84
CA LEU A 110 -11.22 11.01 -5.64
C LEU A 110 -12.26 11.75 -6.50
N PHE A 111 -12.55 13.02 -6.18
CA PHE A 111 -13.55 13.83 -6.89
C PHE A 111 -13.06 15.26 -7.17
N PRO A 112 -13.47 15.89 -8.29
CA PRO A 112 -13.23 17.30 -8.51
C PRO A 112 -13.97 18.11 -7.43
N GLY A 113 -13.20 18.75 -6.54
CA GLY A 113 -13.74 19.57 -5.45
C GLY A 113 -13.70 18.95 -4.05
N GLY A 114 -13.69 17.63 -3.90
CA GLY A 114 -13.73 16.96 -2.59
C GLY A 114 -12.38 16.42 -2.12
N LYS A 115 -11.82 16.96 -1.04
CA LYS A 115 -10.84 16.22 -0.22
C LYS A 115 -11.64 15.26 0.66
N ILE A 116 -11.59 13.96 0.40
CA ILE A 116 -12.11 12.98 1.35
C ILE A 116 -10.96 12.72 2.32
N GLY A 117 -10.91 13.46 3.42
CA GLY A 117 -9.91 13.28 4.46
C GLY A 117 -10.45 13.82 5.77
N MET A 118 -10.88 12.91 6.66
CA MET A 118 -11.32 13.25 8.02
C MET A 118 -10.15 13.70 8.92
N LEU A 119 -8.90 13.47 8.50
CA LEU A 119 -7.73 14.00 9.19
C LEU A 119 -7.36 15.35 8.58
N HIS A 120 -8.07 16.38 9.01
CA HIS A 120 -7.70 17.77 8.75
C HIS A 120 -6.35 18.03 9.44
N ILE A 121 -5.23 17.74 8.77
CA ILE A 121 -3.92 18.22 9.22
C ILE A 121 -3.91 19.71 8.85
N PRO A 122 -4.03 20.64 9.81
CA PRO A 122 -4.02 22.07 9.49
C PRO A 122 -2.69 22.40 8.83
N VAL A 123 -2.76 23.01 7.65
CA VAL A 123 -1.60 23.41 6.84
C VAL A 123 -0.95 24.69 7.39
N ASP A 124 -1.47 25.22 8.51
CA ASP A 124 -1.22 26.60 8.94
C ASP A 124 -0.03 26.78 9.89
N THR A 125 0.74 25.74 10.20
CA THR A 125 1.82 25.84 11.22
C THR A 125 3.25 26.00 10.67
N CYS A 126 3.47 26.06 9.35
CA CYS A 126 4.84 26.10 8.80
C CYS A 126 5.26 27.36 8.04
N THR A 127 4.44 28.42 7.98
CA THR A 127 4.77 29.64 7.20
C THR A 127 4.92 30.92 8.03
N LYS A 128 5.00 30.85 9.36
CA LYS A 128 5.01 32.06 10.21
C LYS A 128 6.37 32.56 10.74
N ASN A 129 7.52 32.02 10.28
CA ASN A 129 8.84 32.45 10.79
C ASN A 129 9.87 32.80 9.70
N TYR A 130 9.46 33.51 8.65
CA TYR A 130 10.41 34.23 7.78
C TYR A 130 9.84 35.62 7.45
N SER A 131 9.97 36.53 8.39
CA SER A 131 9.82 37.98 8.21
C SER A 131 10.86 38.67 9.08
#